data_AF-X1F4Y6-F1
#
_entry.id   AF-X1F4Y6-F1
#
_cell.length_a   1.000
_cell.length_b   1.000
_cell.length_c   1.000
_cell.angle_alpha   90.00
_cell.angle_beta   90.00
_cell.angle_gamma   90.00
#
_symmetry.space_group_name_H-M   'P 1'
#
loop_
_entity.id
_entity.type
_entity.pdbx_description
1 polymer ?
#
loop_
_entity_poly.entity_id
_entity_poly.type
_entity_poly.pdbx_seq_one_letter_code
_entity_poly.pdbx_strand_id
1 'polypeptide(L)'
;GLYEVDYEGVILGKGKKITDLPMIVGSGWSSRPERIKLVMRILHAAEELELSFSKIEMDNKGAMVGYLKNGPMIYLGESPHLAYLSYLPLVLAAKGSKG
;
A
#
# COMPACT_ATOMS: atom_id res chain seq x y z
N GLY A 1 14.87 -3.63 9.17
CA GLY A 1 14.73 -2.64 10.26
C GLY A 1 13.42 -1.90 10.08
N LEU A 2 12.86 -1.33 11.14
CA LEU A 2 11.65 -0.49 11.08
C LEU A 2 12.05 0.96 10.81
N TYR A 3 11.36 1.60 9.87
CA TYR A 3 11.62 2.98 9.47
C TYR A 3 10.31 3.76 9.37
N GLU A 4 10.37 5.04 9.68
CA GLU A 4 9.28 5.98 9.47
C GLU A 4 9.45 6.66 8.11
N VAL A 5 8.35 6.78 7.38
CA VAL A 5 8.29 7.36 6.04
C VAL A 5 7.22 8.44 6.06
N ASP A 6 7.55 9.60 5.49
CA ASP A 6 6.58 10.69 5.35
C ASP A 6 5.64 10.49 4.16
N TYR A 7 4.73 11.44 4.00
CA TYR A 7 3.71 11.42 2.96
C TYR A 7 4.30 11.45 1.53
N GLU A 8 5.47 12.05 1.34
CA GLU A 8 6.18 12.13 0.05
C GLU A 8 7.01 10.87 -0.24
N GLY A 9 7.04 9.90 0.67
CA GLY A 9 7.85 8.69 0.53
C GLY A 9 9.30 8.85 0.96
N VAL A 10 9.63 9.87 1.75
CA VAL A 10 10.97 10.10 2.29
C VAL A 10 11.14 9.35 3.62
N ILE A 11 12.23 8.61 3.76
CA ILE A 11 12.57 7.93 5.01
C ILE A 11 13.07 8.98 6.02
N LEU A 12 12.32 9.16 7.12
CA LEU A 12 12.64 10.10 8.18
C LEU A 12 13.68 9.55 9.17
N GLY A 13 13.72 8.23 9.35
CA GLY A 13 14.66 7.59 10.26
C GLY A 13 14.17 6.23 10.76
N LYS A 14 14.88 5.67 11.75
CA LYS A 14 14.48 4.41 12.39
C LYS A 14 13.24 4.61 13.25
N GLY A 15 12.21 3.82 12.99
CA GLY A 15 11.00 3.80 13.80
C GLY A 15 11.27 3.16 15.17
N LYS A 16 10.63 3.68 16.22
CA LYS A 16 10.81 3.19 17.60
C LYS A 16 9.91 2.00 17.94
N LYS A 17 8.71 1.94 17.34
CA LYS A 17 7.71 0.90 17.58
C LYS A 17 6.75 0.81 16.40
N ILE A 18 6.08 -0.33 16.26
CA ILE A 18 4.97 -0.50 15.32
C ILE A 18 3.80 0.38 15.79
N THR A 19 3.10 0.99 14.83
CA THR A 19 1.92 1.84 15.03
C THR A 19 0.75 1.29 14.23
N ASP A 20 -0.41 1.94 14.31
CA ASP A 20 -1.59 1.57 13.52
C ASP A 20 -1.55 2.09 12.07
N LEU A 21 -0.42 2.70 11.67
CA LEU A 21 -0.19 3.17 10.31
C LEU A 21 0.05 2.00 9.35
N PRO A 22 -0.27 2.15 8.06
CA PRO A 22 0.02 1.14 7.06
C PRO A 22 1.52 0.82 7.00
N MET A 23 1.88 -0.46 6.98
CA MET A 23 3.28 -0.87 6.87
C MET A 23 3.71 -1.11 5.43
N ILE A 24 4.89 -0.63 5.05
CA ILE A 24 5.55 -0.99 3.79
C ILE A 24 6.57 -2.09 4.09
N VAL A 25 6.34 -3.29 3.55
CA VAL A 25 7.09 -4.50 3.91
C VAL A 25 7.77 -5.09 2.68
N GLY A 26 9.03 -5.50 2.83
CA GLY A 26 9.81 -6.12 1.76
C GLY A 26 11.32 -5.89 1.93
N SER A 27 12.12 -6.54 1.10
CA SER A 27 13.57 -6.41 1.09
C SER A 27 14.03 -5.33 0.10
N GLY A 28 15.08 -4.58 0.46
CA GLY A 28 15.75 -3.68 -0.48
C GLY A 28 15.03 -2.35 -0.75
N TRP A 29 14.10 -1.92 0.10
CA TRP A 29 13.43 -0.62 -0.05
C TRP A 29 14.39 0.56 -0.02
N SER A 30 15.44 0.49 0.80
CA SER A 30 16.47 1.54 0.88
C SER A 30 17.21 1.78 -0.44
N SER A 31 17.26 0.79 -1.34
CA SER A 31 17.85 0.95 -2.68
C SER A 31 16.81 1.28 -3.76
N ARG A 32 15.53 1.46 -3.38
CA ARG A 32 14.41 1.67 -4.32
C ARG A 32 13.47 2.81 -3.84
N PRO A 33 13.97 4.05 -3.68
CA PRO A 33 13.17 5.17 -3.17
C PRO A 33 11.92 5.45 -4.03
N GLU A 34 12.01 5.31 -5.36
CA GLU A 34 10.87 5.50 -6.26
C GLU A 34 9.73 4.48 -6.03
N ARG A 35 10.06 3.29 -5.49
CA ARG A 35 9.04 2.31 -5.12
C ARG A 35 8.33 2.70 -3.82
N ILE A 36 9.05 3.30 -2.86
CA ILE A 36 8.42 3.83 -1.63
C ILE A 36 7.44 4.94 -2.01
N LYS A 37 7.84 5.87 -2.89
CA LYS A 37 6.95 6.93 -3.40
C LYS A 37 5.71 6.36 -4.10
N LEU A 38 5.88 5.32 -4.91
CA LEU A 38 4.73 4.64 -5.55
C LEU A 38 3.78 4.04 -4.51
N VAL A 39 4.31 3.38 -3.49
CA VAL A 39 3.49 2.84 -2.40
C VAL A 39 2.76 3.96 -1.65
N MET A 40 3.41 5.09 -1.35
CA MET A 40 2.76 6.23 -0.71
C MET A 40 1.63 6.80 -1.58
N ARG A 41 1.84 6.92 -2.90
CA ARG A 41 0.77 7.34 -3.82
C ARG A 41 -0.40 6.36 -3.83
N ILE A 42 -0.14 5.05 -3.74
CA ILE A 42 -1.19 4.04 -3.63
C ILE A 42 -1.96 4.19 -2.31
N LEU A 43 -1.25 4.34 -1.19
CA LEU A 43 -1.88 4.53 0.12
C LEU A 43 -2.76 5.78 0.15
N HIS A 44 -2.28 6.88 -0.41
CA HIS A 44 -3.04 8.12 -0.48
C HIS A 44 -4.28 7.98 -1.37
N ALA A 45 -4.12 7.46 -2.59
CA ALA A 45 -5.25 7.24 -3.49
C ALA A 45 -6.29 6.27 -2.89
N ALA A 46 -5.86 5.31 -2.08
CA ALA A 46 -6.75 4.42 -1.36
C ALA A 46 -7.50 5.13 -0.24
N GLU A 47 -6.84 6.00 0.52
CA GLU A 47 -7.45 6.81 1.56
C GLU A 47 -8.53 7.73 1.00
N GLU A 48 -8.28 8.37 -0.15
CA GLU A 48 -9.28 9.18 -0.88
C GLU A 48 -10.52 8.36 -1.30
N LEU A 49 -10.37 7.04 -1.44
CA LEU A 49 -11.43 6.09 -1.80
C LEU A 49 -12.03 5.38 -0.58
N GLU A 50 -11.73 5.85 0.63
CA GLU A 50 -12.15 5.24 1.91
C GLU A 50 -11.64 3.79 2.10
N LEU A 51 -10.57 3.42 1.39
CA LEU A 51 -9.91 2.12 1.48
C LEU A 51 -8.71 2.18 2.42
N SER A 52 -8.81 1.49 3.55
CA SER A 52 -7.73 1.42 4.53
C SER A 52 -6.86 0.18 4.37
N PHE A 53 -5.60 0.35 3.97
CA PHE A 53 -4.59 -0.72 3.97
C PHE A 53 -3.94 -0.89 5.36
N SER A 54 -3.68 -2.15 5.76
CA SER A 54 -2.86 -2.49 6.93
C SER A 54 -1.38 -2.62 6.57
N LYS A 55 -1.09 -3.16 5.38
CA LYS A 55 0.26 -3.23 4.82
C LYS A 55 0.25 -3.33 3.30
N ILE A 56 1.36 -2.93 2.69
CA ILE A 56 1.70 -3.23 1.31
C ILE A 56 3.02 -3.99 1.31
N GLU A 57 2.99 -5.18 0.72
CA GLU A 57 4.16 -6.05 0.55
C GLU A 57 4.68 -5.95 -0.88
N MET A 58 6.00 -5.92 -1.04
CA MET A 58 6.66 -6.04 -2.33
C MET A 58 7.62 -7.22 -2.32
N ASP A 59 7.51 -8.07 -3.32
CA ASP A 59 8.45 -9.16 -3.52
C ASP A 59 9.77 -8.69 -4.16
N ASN A 60 10.71 -9.61 -4.30
CA ASN A 60 12.05 -9.32 -4.81
C ASN A 60 12.02 -8.87 -6.29
N LYS A 61 10.99 -9.31 -7.02
CA LYS A 61 10.76 -9.04 -8.45
C LYS A 61 10.07 -7.69 -8.67
N GLY A 62 9.48 -7.12 -7.62
CA GLY A 62 8.81 -5.82 -7.65
C GLY A 62 7.28 -5.91 -7.69
N ALA A 63 6.71 -7.11 -7.61
CA ALA A 63 5.27 -7.30 -7.55
C ALA A 63 4.76 -6.82 -6.19
N MET A 64 3.72 -5.98 -6.21
CA MET A 64 3.14 -5.39 -5.00
C MET A 64 1.76 -5.96 -4.69
N VAL A 65 1.54 -6.19 -3.40
CA VAL A 65 0.30 -6.73 -2.85
C VAL A 65 -0.12 -5.89 -1.64
N GLY A 66 -1.34 -5.35 -1.69
CA GLY A 66 -1.93 -4.58 -0.59
C GLY A 66 -2.91 -5.42 0.22
N TYR A 67 -2.89 -5.26 1.53
CA TYR A 67 -3.78 -5.95 2.47
C TYR A 67 -4.71 -4.93 3.13
N LEU A 68 -6.01 -5.00 2.88
CA LEU A 68 -6.99 -4.10 3.52
C LEU A 68 -7.19 -4.46 5.00
N LYS A 69 -7.41 -3.47 5.88
CA LYS A 69 -7.52 -3.63 7.34
C LYS A 69 -8.61 -4.63 7.80
N ASN A 70 -9.64 -4.87 6.99
CA ASN A 70 -10.70 -5.86 7.23
C ASN A 70 -11.22 -6.44 5.90
N GLY A 71 -10.34 -6.63 4.91
CA GLY A 71 -10.75 -6.90 3.54
C GLY A 71 -9.86 -7.90 2.82
N PRO A 72 -10.10 -8.10 1.52
CA PRO A 72 -9.26 -8.96 0.72
C PRO A 72 -7.85 -8.39 0.55
N MET A 73 -6.95 -9.29 0.20
CA MET A 73 -5.67 -8.97 -0.42
C MET A 73 -5.89 -8.52 -1.87
N ILE A 74 -5.18 -7.49 -2.31
CA ILE A 74 -5.30 -6.87 -3.62
C ILE A 74 -3.94 -6.88 -4.31
N TYR A 75 -3.87 -7.44 -5.51
CA TYR A 75 -2.69 -7.31 -6.37
C TYR A 75 -2.66 -5.91 -6.98
N LEU A 76 -1.65 -5.13 -6.61
CA LEU A 76 -1.49 -3.73 -7.02
C LEU A 76 -0.70 -3.58 -8.33
N GLY A 77 -0.11 -4.69 -8.81
CA GLY A 77 0.72 -4.72 -10.00
C GLY A 77 2.01 -3.89 -9.85
N GLU A 78 2.70 -3.69 -10.98
CA GLU A 78 3.96 -2.94 -11.03
C GLU A 78 3.82 -1.57 -11.70
N SER A 79 2.63 -1.30 -12.26
CA SER A 79 2.34 -0.11 -13.07
C SER A 79 2.31 1.16 -12.23
N PRO A 80 2.90 2.27 -12.71
CA PRO A 80 2.76 3.58 -12.06
C PRO A 80 1.36 4.18 -12.25
N HIS A 81 0.51 3.59 -13.11
CA HIS A 81 -0.84 4.04 -13.34
C HIS A 81 -1.79 3.47 -12.29
N LEU A 82 -2.36 4.36 -11.48
CA LEU A 82 -3.21 4.01 -10.33
C LEU A 82 -4.72 4.03 -10.66
N ALA A 83 -5.10 4.26 -11.92
CA ALA A 83 -6.49 4.37 -12.34
C ALA A 83 -7.32 3.13 -11.97
N TYR A 84 -6.70 1.95 -11.89
CA TYR A 84 -7.36 0.71 -11.47
C TYR A 84 -7.90 0.77 -10.04
N LEU A 85 -7.29 1.58 -9.16
CA LEU A 85 -7.74 1.72 -7.76
C LEU A 85 -9.15 2.30 -7.70
N SER A 86 -9.54 3.17 -8.64
CA SER A 86 -10.87 3.79 -8.67
C SER A 86 -12.02 2.78 -8.82
N TYR A 87 -11.74 1.60 -9.39
CA TYR A 87 -12.73 0.52 -9.52
C TYR A 87 -12.84 -0.36 -8.27
N LEU A 88 -11.88 -0.29 -7.34
CA LEU A 88 -11.85 -1.18 -6.18
C LEU A 88 -13.09 -1.06 -5.29
N PRO A 89 -13.60 0.14 -4.93
CA PRO A 89 -14.82 0.23 -4.11
C PRO A 89 -16.01 -0.49 -4.73
N LEU A 90 -16.20 -0.36 -6.05
CA LEU A 90 -17.28 -1.03 -6.78
C LEU A 90 -17.13 -2.56 -6.75
N VAL A 91 -15.93 -3.08 -6.99
CA VAL A 91 -15.63 -4.52 -6.96
C VAL A 91 -15.83 -5.09 -5.55
N LEU A 92 -15.42 -4.35 -4.52
CA LEU A 92 -15.55 -4.76 -3.12
C LEU A 92 -17.02 -4.75 -2.67
N ALA A 93 -17.80 -3.75 -3.08
CA ALA A 93 -19.24 -3.69 -2.81
C ALA A 93 -19.99 -4.88 -3.44
N ALA A 94 -19.68 -5.21 -4.70
CA ALA A 94 -20.28 -6.35 -5.40
C ALA A 94 -19.96 -7.71 -4.74
N LYS A 95 -18.81 -7.82 -4.08
CA LYS A 95 -18.43 -9.03 -3.31
C LYS A 95 -19.14 -9.11 -1.97
N GLY A 96 -19.42 -7.96 -1.34
CA GLY A 96 -20.14 -7.86 -0.07
C GLY A 96 -21.65 -8.11 -0.19
N SER A 97 -22.24 -7.87 -1.37
CA SER A 97 -23.62 -8.21 -1.69
C SER A 97 -23.80 -9.71 -1.89
N LYS A 98 -23.89 -10.47 -0.79
CA LYS A 98 -24.64 -11.73 -0.79
C LYS A 98 -26.12 -11.39 -0.64
N GLY A 99 -26.87 -11.54 -1.72
CA GLY A 99 -28.31 -11.77 -1.65
C GLY A 99 -28.61 -13.16 -1.11
#